data_AF-A0A7C1GEK2-F1
#
_entry.id   AF-A0A7C1GEK2-F1
#
_cell.length_a   1.000
_cell.length_b   1.000
_cell.length_c   1.000
_cell.angle_alpha   90.00
_cell.angle_beta   90.00
_cell.angle_gamma   90.00
#
_symmetry.space_group_name_H-M   'P 1'
#
loop_
_entity.id
_entity.type
_entity.pdbx_description
1 polymer ?
#
loop_
_entity_poly.entity_id
_entity_poly.type
_entity_poly.pdbx_seq_one_letter_code
_entity_poly.pdbx_strand_id
1 'polypeptide(L)'
;MLVVKCPQCGKKIVWDDFQPVAFACPRCGERLNLHTSLKKNIEQREMSQQGTIRLCPHCEGIVSRRWFIRCPHCSYWLFGPVRFHGRWPFIMALVASYIAVTVYYVLYVH
;
A
#
# COMPACT_ATOMS: atom_id res chain seq x y z
N MET A 1 21.83 10.37 -14.35
CA MET A 1 22.05 8.95 -13.94
C MET A 1 20.74 8.20 -13.75
N LEU A 2 20.53 7.13 -14.51
CA LEU A 2 19.30 6.33 -14.49
C LEU A 2 19.64 4.85 -14.29
N VAL A 3 18.98 4.17 -13.35
CA VAL A 3 19.29 2.77 -13.04
C VAL A 3 18.37 1.84 -13.83
N VAL A 4 18.96 1.04 -14.71
CA VAL A 4 18.26 0.06 -15.55
C VAL A 4 18.62 -1.35 -15.10
N LYS A 5 17.63 -2.23 -15.00
CA LYS A 5 17.85 -3.63 -14.64
C LYS A 5 17.81 -4.50 -15.90
N CYS A 6 18.83 -5.33 -16.11
CA CYS A 6 18.83 -6.31 -17.20
C CYS A 6 17.78 -7.40 -16.93
N PRO A 7 16.89 -7.73 -17.90
CA PRO A 7 15.87 -8.76 -17.74
C PRO A 7 16.45 -10.18 -17.71
N GLN A 8 17.58 -10.42 -18.39
CA GLN A 8 18.21 -11.74 -18.46
C GLN A 8 19.01 -12.06 -17.19
N CYS A 9 19.95 -11.19 -16.79
CA CYS A 9 20.85 -11.48 -15.67
C CYS A 9 20.50 -10.74 -14.37
N GLY A 10 19.48 -9.88 -14.37
CA GLY A 10 19.07 -9.10 -13.20
C GLY A 10 20.06 -8.03 -12.73
N LYS A 11 21.21 -7.86 -13.41
CA LYS A 11 22.23 -6.86 -13.06
C LYS A 11 21.67 -5.45 -13.22
N LYS A 12 21.88 -4.61 -12.21
CA LYS A 12 21.60 -3.18 -12.25
C LYS A 12 22.75 -2.47 -12.96
N ILE A 13 22.44 -1.70 -13.99
CA ILE A 13 23.37 -0.93 -14.79
C ILE A 13 23.00 0.54 -14.59
N VAL A 14 23.98 1.36 -14.28
CA VAL A 14 23.79 2.81 -14.21
C VAL A 14 24.06 3.34 -15.61
N TRP A 15 23.01 3.85 -16.25
CA TRP A 15 23.08 4.51 -17.54
C TRP A 15 23.21 6.02 -17.32
N ASP A 16 24.03 6.67 -18.15
CA ASP A 16 24.31 8.10 -18.10
C ASP A 16 24.07 8.72 -19.48
N ASP A 17 23.82 10.04 -19.55
CA ASP A 17 23.35 10.71 -20.77
C ASP A 17 24.37 10.68 -21.92
N PHE A 18 25.63 10.35 -21.62
CA PHE A 18 26.71 10.17 -22.59
C PHE A 18 26.75 8.78 -23.24
N GLN A 19 25.92 7.84 -22.79
CA GLN A 19 25.89 6.48 -23.32
C GLN A 19 24.88 6.34 -24.46
N PRO A 20 25.11 5.43 -25.42
CA PRO A 20 24.14 5.18 -26.48
C PRO A 20 22.82 4.63 -25.92
N VAL A 21 21.72 4.97 -26.60
CA VAL A 21 20.36 4.53 -26.26
C VAL A 21 20.20 3.00 -26.33
N ALA A 22 20.98 2.36 -27.20
CA ALA A 22 21.12 0.92 -27.31
C ALA A 22 22.50 0.51 -26.77
N PHE A 23 22.54 -0.33 -25.75
CA PHE A 23 23.78 -0.81 -25.14
C PHE A 23 23.67 -2.29 -24.77
N ALA A 24 24.80 -2.99 -24.77
CA ALA A 24 24.84 -4.39 -24.36
C ALA A 24 25.01 -4.51 -22.84
N CYS A 25 24.37 -5.50 -22.23
CA CYS A 25 24.60 -5.80 -20.83
C CYS A 25 26.06 -6.28 -20.63
N PRO A 26 26.86 -5.67 -19.74
CA PRO A 26 28.25 -6.06 -19.55
C PRO A 26 28.43 -7.45 -18.91
N ARG A 27 27.35 -8.09 -18.46
CA ARG A 27 27.40 -9.43 -17.83
C ARG A 27 26.95 -10.54 -18.76
N CYS A 28 25.87 -10.33 -19.52
CA CYS A 28 25.28 -11.36 -20.37
C CYS A 28 25.27 -11.02 -21.86
N GLY A 29 25.78 -9.85 -22.26
CA GLY A 29 25.81 -9.43 -23.68
C GLY A 29 24.46 -9.06 -24.29
N GLU A 30 23.36 -9.21 -23.53
CA GLU A 30 22.01 -8.91 -24.01
C GLU A 30 21.89 -7.46 -24.49
N ARG A 31 21.32 -7.25 -25.69
CA ARG A 31 21.08 -5.91 -26.24
C ARG A 31 19.88 -5.27 -25.55
N LEU A 32 20.13 -4.15 -24.87
CA LEU A 32 19.14 -3.40 -24.11
C LEU A 32 18.88 -2.07 -24.78
N ASN A 33 17.60 -1.71 -24.90
CA ASN A 33 17.17 -0.39 -25.34
C ASN A 33 16.63 0.40 -24.15
N LEU A 34 17.17 1.60 -23.92
CA LEU A 34 16.81 2.46 -22.80
C LEU A 34 15.30 2.77 -22.78
N HIS A 35 14.72 3.17 -23.92
CA HIS A 35 13.28 3.49 -24.01
C HIS A 35 12.40 2.31 -23.60
N THR A 36 12.71 1.11 -24.06
CA THR A 36 11.92 -0.10 -23.73
C THR A 36 12.05 -0.46 -22.25
N SER A 37 13.23 -0.26 -21.68
CA SER A 37 13.50 -0.55 -20.27
C SER A 37 12.85 0.49 -19.35
N LEU A 38 12.82 1.75 -19.76
CA LEU A 38 12.09 2.82 -19.11
C LEU A 38 10.58 2.59 -19.15
N LYS A 39 10.03 2.28 -20.33
CA LYS A 39 8.61 1.97 -20.49
C LYS A 39 8.19 0.81 -19.58
N LYS A 40 8.97 -0.29 -19.56
CA LYS A 40 8.72 -1.42 -18.64
C LYS A 40 8.81 -1.03 -17.17
N ASN A 41 9.75 -0.18 -16.77
CA ASN A 41 9.85 0.30 -15.39
C ASN A 41 8.65 1.19 -15.01
N ILE A 42 8.15 2.02 -15.93
CA ILE A 42 6.95 2.84 -15.72
C ILE A 42 5.72 1.94 -15.61
N GLU A 43 5.51 1.03 -16.56
CA GLU A 43 4.42 0.04 -16.52
C GLU A 43 4.48 -0.79 -15.22
N GLN A 44 5.66 -1.24 -14.80
CA GLN A 44 5.83 -1.96 -13.55
C GLN A 44 5.51 -1.10 -12.33
N ARG A 45 5.87 0.20 -12.34
CA ARG A 45 5.50 1.14 -11.27
C ARG A 45 4.01 1.45 -11.26
N GLU A 46 3.38 1.60 -12.42
CA GLU A 46 1.94 1.82 -12.56
C GLU A 46 1.17 0.59 -12.08
N MET A 47 1.59 -0.63 -12.45
CA MET A 47 1.04 -1.88 -11.89
C MET A 47 1.27 -1.98 -10.37
N SER A 48 2.43 -1.55 -9.88
CA SER A 48 2.74 -1.56 -8.44
C SER A 48 1.94 -0.51 -7.65
N GLN A 49 1.65 0.64 -8.26
CA GLN A 49 0.80 1.69 -7.70
C GLN A 49 -0.70 1.35 -7.78
N GLN A 50 -1.10 0.51 -8.73
CA GLN A 50 -2.47 0.03 -8.88
C GLN A 50 -2.90 -1.04 -7.87
N GLY A 51 -2.01 -1.55 -7.00
CA GLY A 51 -2.49 -2.49 -5.99
C GLY A 51 -1.43 -3.04 -5.07
N THR A 52 -1.16 -2.33 -3.97
CA THR A 52 -0.99 -3.11 -2.73
C THR A 52 -2.35 -3.73 -2.43
N ILE A 53 -2.58 -4.94 -2.93
CA ILE A 53 -3.79 -5.71 -2.65
C ILE A 53 -3.85 -5.85 -1.13
N ARG A 54 -4.70 -5.05 -0.48
CA ARG A 54 -4.81 -5.06 0.97
C ARG A 54 -5.77 -6.17 1.34
N LEU A 55 -5.20 -7.29 1.73
CA LEU A 55 -5.94 -8.45 2.22
C LEU A 55 -6.61 -8.11 3.56
N CYS A 56 -7.83 -8.60 3.75
CA CYS A 56 -8.50 -8.59 5.04
C CYS A 56 -7.76 -9.53 6.00
N PRO A 57 -7.40 -9.09 7.22
CA PRO A 57 -6.66 -9.92 8.19
C PRO A 57 -7.48 -11.08 8.79
N HIS A 58 -8.71 -11.29 8.34
CA HIS A 58 -9.60 -12.34 8.84
C HIS A 58 -10.01 -13.35 7.76
N CYS A 59 -10.45 -12.88 6.59
CA CYS A 59 -10.89 -13.76 5.50
C CYS A 59 -9.97 -13.73 4.28
N GLU A 60 -8.86 -12.97 4.35
CA GLU A 60 -7.93 -12.74 3.24
C GLU A 60 -8.57 -12.20 1.96
N GLY A 61 -9.85 -11.78 2.03
CA GLY A 61 -10.55 -11.15 0.93
C GLY A 61 -9.86 -9.85 0.50
N ILE A 62 -9.88 -9.59 -0.80
CA ILE A 62 -9.31 -8.38 -1.39
C ILE A 62 -10.13 -7.16 -0.95
N VAL A 63 -9.50 -6.19 -0.30
CA VAL A 63 -10.16 -4.95 0.13
C VAL A 63 -9.46 -3.75 -0.48
N SER A 64 -10.24 -2.81 -1.01
CA SER A 64 -9.72 -1.60 -1.65
C SER A 64 -9.02 -0.66 -0.66
N ARG A 65 -9.47 -0.61 0.61
CA ARG A 65 -8.90 0.26 1.66
C ARG A 65 -9.10 -0.36 3.05
N ARG A 66 -8.15 -0.16 3.98
CA ARG A 66 -8.19 -0.69 5.37
C ARG A 66 -8.86 0.26 6.38
N TRP A 67 -9.47 1.35 5.92
CA TRP A 67 -10.05 2.39 6.78
C TRP A 67 -11.51 2.60 6.41
N PHE A 68 -12.40 2.52 7.41
CA PHE A 68 -13.83 2.81 7.31
C PHE A 68 -14.58 2.01 6.23
N ILE A 69 -14.19 0.75 6.00
CA ILE A 69 -14.87 -0.12 5.03
C ILE A 69 -15.32 -1.42 5.70
N ARG A 70 -16.54 -1.82 5.36
CA ARG A 70 -17.09 -3.14 5.65
C ARG A 70 -16.56 -4.12 4.59
N CYS A 71 -15.84 -5.14 5.02
CA CYS A 71 -15.33 -6.16 4.10
C CYS A 71 -16.50 -6.91 3.43
N PRO A 72 -16.52 -7.08 2.09
CA PRO A 72 -17.62 -7.73 1.40
C PRO A 72 -17.72 -9.23 1.70
N HIS A 73 -16.61 -9.90 2.03
CA HIS A 73 -16.57 -11.35 2.25
C HIS A 73 -16.92 -11.78 3.68
N CYS A 74 -16.49 -11.02 4.69
CA CYS A 74 -16.69 -11.38 6.09
C CYS A 74 -17.57 -10.38 6.86
N SER A 75 -18.00 -9.30 6.20
CA SER A 75 -18.85 -8.24 6.76
C SER A 75 -18.28 -7.48 7.98
N TYR A 76 -16.99 -7.69 8.31
CA TYR A 76 -16.26 -6.99 9.36
C TYR A 76 -15.92 -5.55 8.97
N TRP A 77 -15.98 -4.65 9.96
CA TRP A 77 -15.50 -3.28 9.81
C TRP A 77 -14.00 -3.20 10.06
N LEU A 78 -13.28 -2.63 9.07
CA LEU A 78 -11.83 -2.46 9.12
C LEU A 78 -11.49 -1.02 9.53
N PHE A 79 -10.84 -0.87 10.67
CA PHE A 79 -10.33 0.39 11.21
C PHE A 79 -8.80 0.28 11.40
N GLY A 80 -8.04 0.39 10.32
CA GLY A 80 -6.59 0.24 10.36
C GLY A 80 -6.18 -1.17 10.80
N PRO A 81 -5.24 -1.35 11.74
CA PRO A 81 -4.84 -2.66 12.26
C PRO A 81 -5.86 -3.25 13.27
N VAL A 82 -6.80 -2.43 13.77
CA VAL A 82 -7.69 -2.79 14.86
C VAL A 82 -8.98 -3.41 14.29
N ARG A 83 -9.38 -4.55 14.85
CA ARG A 83 -10.55 -5.32 14.39
C ARG A 83 -11.67 -5.13 15.40
N PHE A 84 -12.78 -4.52 14.98
CA PHE A 84 -13.98 -4.40 15.81
C PHE A 84 -15.11 -5.24 15.23
N HIS A 85 -15.74 -6.04 16.09
CA HIS A 85 -16.89 -6.86 15.73
C HIS A 85 -18.20 -6.21 16.19
N GLY A 86 -19.27 -6.34 15.41
CA GLY A 86 -20.63 -6.10 15.88
C GLY A 86 -20.91 -4.70 16.44
N ARG A 87 -21.59 -4.65 17.60
CA ARG A 87 -22.04 -3.42 18.28
C ARG A 87 -20.98 -2.77 19.18
N TRP A 88 -19.78 -3.36 19.29
CA TRP A 88 -18.67 -2.82 20.08
C TRP A 88 -18.34 -1.34 19.82
N PRO A 89 -18.29 -0.82 18.58
CA PRO A 89 -18.05 0.62 18.38
C PRO A 89 -19.13 1.49 19.00
N PHE A 90 -20.39 1.02 19.05
CA PHE A 90 -21.50 1.74 19.65
C PHE A 90 -21.42 1.73 21.19
N ILE A 91 -21.02 0.59 21.77
CA ILE A 91 -20.79 0.45 23.22
C ILE A 91 -19.63 1.34 23.65
N MET A 92 -18.52 1.34 22.92
CA MET A 92 -17.37 2.20 23.21
C MET A 92 -17.73 3.69 23.13
N ALA A 93 -18.57 4.08 22.17
CA ALA A 93 -19.06 5.45 22.06
C ALA A 93 -19.92 5.86 23.27
N LEU A 94 -20.83 4.98 23.72
CA LEU A 94 -21.67 5.22 24.90
C LEU A 94 -20.86 5.31 26.19
N VAL A 95 -19.87 4.45 26.36
CA VAL A 95 -18.97 4.49 27.52
C VAL A 95 -18.16 5.79 27.50
N ALA A 96 -17.60 6.16 26.35
CA ALA A 96 -16.85 7.41 26.21
C ALA A 96 -17.72 8.64 26.50
N SER A 97 -18.96 8.67 26.01
CA SER A 97 -19.89 9.77 26.29
C SER A 97 -20.27 9.84 27.77
N TYR A 98 -20.49 8.70 28.41
CA TYR A 98 -20.79 8.65 29.84
C TYR A 98 -19.63 9.18 30.68
N ILE A 99 -18.39 8.78 30.38
CA ILE A 99 -17.19 9.28 31.06
C ILE A 99 -17.05 10.79 30.84
N ALA A 100 -17.25 11.28 29.62
CA ALA A 100 -17.17 12.71 29.32
C ALA A 100 -18.21 13.53 30.12
N VAL A 101 -19.46 13.06 30.18
CA VAL A 101 -20.52 13.71 30.98
C VAL A 101 -20.19 13.66 32.47
N THR A 102 -19.67 12.53 32.96
CA THR A 102 -19.29 12.39 34.38
C THR A 102 -18.16 13.35 34.74
N VAL A 103 -17.11 13.43 33.92
CA VAL A 103 -15.99 14.36 34.12
C VAL A 103 -16.47 15.80 34.05
N TYR A 104 -17.33 16.13 33.08
CA TYR A 104 -17.93 17.46 32.97
C TYR A 104 -18.72 17.83 34.23
N TYR A 105 -19.55 16.91 34.74
CA TYR A 105 -20.32 17.13 35.95
C TYR A 105 -19.43 17.37 37.17
N VAL A 106 -18.39 16.55 37.36
CA VAL A 106 -17.43 16.70 38.47
C VAL A 106 -16.66 18.01 38.40
N LEU A 107 -16.30 18.48 37.19
CA LEU A 107 -15.48 19.69 37.02
C LEU A 107 -16.28 21.00 37.08
N TYR A 108 -17.56 20.99 36.70
CA TYR A 108 -18.34 22.21 36.50
C TYR A 108 -19.54 22.36 37.43
N VAL A 109 -20.07 21.27 37.98
CA VAL A 109 -21.29 21.30 38.80
C VAL A 109 -20.99 21.12 40.29
N HIS A 110 -19.87 20.48 40.63
CA HIS A 110 -19.40 20.33 42.01
C HIS A 110 -18.41 21.44 42.39
#